data_AF-A0A287DDX5-F1
#
_entry.id   AF-A0A287DDX5-F1
#
_cell.length_a   1.000
_cell.length_b   1.000
_cell.length_c   1.000
_cell.angle_alpha   90.00
_cell.angle_beta   90.00
_cell.angle_gamma   90.00
#
_symmetry.space_group_name_H-M   'P 1'
#
loop_
_entity.id
_entity.type
_entity.pdbx_description
1 polymer ?
#
loop_
_entity_poly.entity_id
_entity_poly.type
_entity_poly.pdbx_seq_one_letter_code
_entity_poly.pdbx_strand_id
1 'polypeptide(L)'
;DSEATSLPSSMAYASLSNDSRNYTMQEFALHYFRKPSTLLDQRGGSAQGNVITSLVQYTKVRGQSPIQESLIRLSDEDMSKQAVAGFQALMQFMGDKSKPRGKEEMDLLYDLLKLCSKEDLRDEMYCQVIKQVTGHPQPEHCARGWSFLSLLSGFFPPSTTLMPYVTKFLQDSGPSQELARTSQEHLQRTVKYGGRQQLPPMAEMKAFLKGHAVRLLVVHLPGGVNYRTNGHMFTVAGEVLEELCGQMGIRDPQEVEEFALFLIKGEGELVRPLWPHEYLNRVMVHQDVSLHSRRLGWETPLHFNHPTYIKTHYGQVLRDYLQGKLMASAQAEHQLAQLAALQHLVRARKSPPSGQDLLAYIPKPLQWQVNMATIESLMGQELRQLQGHSPQEAQISFIEATSQLPLFGYTVYVVLRVSKLVLPGPALLGLNRSHLILMDPSSQKLCCSIALKDLQRLRLLSPLEEEGPPGLELNYGLADSPQTIWLELPQAQELQNTIIFLLDDSISSTWPGLN
;
A
#
# COMPACT_ATOMS: atom_id res chain seq x y z
N ASP A 1 -21.50 -26.56 -15.45
CA ASP A 1 -22.42 -25.46 -15.13
C ASP A 1 -22.25 -25.02 -13.69
N SER A 2 -21.23 -24.20 -13.47
CA SER A 2 -20.98 -23.47 -12.22
C SER A 2 -20.68 -22.04 -12.64
N GLU A 3 -21.65 -21.14 -12.43
CA GLU A 3 -21.48 -19.72 -12.66
C GLU A 3 -20.49 -19.16 -11.62
N ALA A 4 -19.29 -18.85 -12.10
CA ALA A 4 -18.31 -18.07 -11.37
C ALA A 4 -18.80 -16.62 -11.31
N THR A 5 -19.09 -16.13 -10.11
CA THR A 5 -19.33 -14.72 -9.82
C THR A 5 -18.02 -13.96 -9.96
N SER A 6 -17.73 -13.50 -11.17
CA SER A 6 -16.67 -12.54 -11.45
C SER A 6 -17.01 -11.20 -10.79
N LEU A 7 -16.19 -10.78 -9.81
CA LEU A 7 -16.21 -9.41 -9.28
C LEU A 7 -15.90 -8.43 -10.43
N PRO A 8 -16.67 -7.33 -10.57
CA PRO A 8 -16.35 -6.34 -11.59
C PRO A 8 -15.09 -5.56 -11.20
N SER A 9 -14.27 -5.31 -12.22
CA SER A 9 -12.99 -4.62 -12.22
C SER A 9 -13.03 -3.27 -11.50
N SER A 10 -11.94 -2.96 -10.78
CA SER A 10 -11.71 -1.76 -9.96
C SER A 10 -11.92 -0.41 -10.67
N MET A 11 -11.94 -0.39 -12.01
CA MET A 11 -12.25 0.81 -12.79
C MET A 11 -13.75 1.17 -12.81
N ALA A 12 -14.65 0.27 -12.43
CA ALA A 12 -16.10 0.55 -12.45
C ALA A 12 -16.56 1.46 -11.29
N TYR A 13 -15.78 1.58 -10.22
CA TYR A 13 -16.13 2.44 -9.07
C TYR A 13 -15.63 3.89 -9.21
N ALA A 14 -14.68 4.16 -10.12
CA ALA A 14 -14.15 5.50 -10.36
C ALA A 14 -15.08 6.38 -11.22
N SER A 15 -16.07 5.78 -11.89
CA SER A 15 -17.13 6.49 -12.60
C SER A 15 -18.49 6.15 -11.98
N LEU A 16 -18.76 6.63 -10.76
CA LEU A 16 -20.14 6.69 -10.29
C LEU A 16 -20.89 7.65 -11.22
N SER A 17 -21.70 7.05 -12.09
CA SER A 17 -22.59 7.67 -13.05
C SER A 17 -23.26 8.92 -12.49
N ASN A 18 -23.26 9.98 -13.28
CA ASN A 18 -24.00 11.23 -13.10
C ASN A 18 -25.53 11.03 -13.26
N ASP A 19 -26.03 9.84 -12.90
CA ASP A 19 -27.41 9.43 -13.14
C ASP A 19 -28.30 10.05 -12.06
N SER A 20 -29.29 10.81 -12.52
CA SER A 20 -30.11 11.75 -11.75
C SER A 20 -31.16 11.06 -10.89
N ARG A 21 -30.77 10.07 -10.09
CA ARG A 21 -31.56 9.58 -8.94
C ARG A 21 -31.08 10.33 -7.71
N ASN A 22 -31.99 11.07 -7.08
CA ASN A 22 -31.69 11.75 -5.82
C ASN A 22 -31.60 10.71 -4.69
N TYR A 23 -30.46 10.02 -4.57
CA TYR A 23 -30.17 9.02 -3.54
C TYR A 23 -30.23 9.65 -2.13
N THR A 24 -31.43 9.78 -1.58
CA THR A 24 -31.64 10.33 -0.25
C THR A 24 -31.91 9.23 0.76
N MET A 25 -31.48 9.42 2.01
CA MET A 25 -31.78 8.45 3.07
C MET A 25 -33.28 8.31 3.31
N GLN A 26 -34.07 9.36 3.04
CA GLN A 26 -35.53 9.34 3.05
C GLN A 26 -36.08 8.33 2.03
N GLU A 27 -35.56 8.33 0.81
CA GLU A 27 -35.92 7.36 -0.22
C GLU A 27 -35.53 5.93 0.20
N PHE A 28 -34.31 5.74 0.71
CA PHE A 28 -33.89 4.44 1.22
C PHE A 28 -34.84 3.93 2.33
N ALA A 29 -35.18 4.78 3.30
CA ALA A 29 -36.09 4.43 4.37
C ALA A 29 -37.48 4.02 3.86
N LEU A 30 -38.01 4.68 2.83
CA LEU A 30 -39.30 4.33 2.24
C LEU A 30 -39.36 2.90 1.70
N HIS A 31 -38.25 2.45 1.11
CA HIS A 31 -38.16 1.13 0.48
C HIS A 31 -37.77 0.03 1.46
N TYR A 32 -36.84 0.31 2.36
CA TYR A 32 -36.16 -0.73 3.14
C TYR A 32 -36.46 -0.69 4.64
N PHE A 33 -36.93 0.43 5.20
CA PHE A 33 -37.23 0.48 6.63
C PHE A 33 -38.55 -0.23 6.95
N ARG A 34 -38.65 -0.74 8.18
CA ARG A 34 -39.91 -1.18 8.78
C ARG A 34 -40.84 0.03 8.83
N LYS A 35 -42.04 -0.13 8.28
CA LYS A 35 -43.04 0.94 8.28
C LYS A 35 -43.69 0.99 9.67
N PRO A 36 -43.69 2.14 10.37
CA PRO A 36 -44.50 2.28 11.57
C PRO A 36 -45.97 2.03 11.25
N SER A 37 -46.70 1.37 12.15
CA SER A 37 -48.10 1.00 11.97
C SER A 37 -49.00 2.19 11.59
N THR A 38 -48.61 3.41 11.97
CA THR A 38 -49.31 4.67 11.68
C THR A 38 -49.25 5.12 10.21
N LEU A 39 -48.34 4.58 9.37
CA LEU A 39 -48.26 4.89 7.94
C LEU A 39 -49.31 4.14 7.10
N LEU A 40 -49.91 3.07 7.64
CA LEU A 40 -50.93 2.30 6.92
C LEU A 40 -52.29 3.04 6.86
N ASP A 41 -52.52 4.00 7.75
CA ASP A 41 -53.83 4.65 7.93
C ASP A 41 -53.95 6.07 7.33
N GLN A 42 -52.86 6.70 6.86
CA GLN A 42 -52.87 8.12 6.45
C GLN A 42 -52.69 8.33 4.95
N ARG A 43 -53.79 8.74 4.28
CA ARG A 43 -53.91 8.94 2.81
C ARG A 43 -53.67 10.39 2.33
N GLY A 44 -52.86 11.19 3.05
CA GLY A 44 -52.64 12.63 2.77
C GLY A 44 -51.18 13.00 2.50
N GLY A 45 -50.91 13.67 1.37
CA GLY A 45 -49.56 13.90 0.84
C GLY A 45 -48.60 14.77 1.69
N SER A 46 -49.09 15.75 2.47
CA SER A 46 -48.19 16.59 3.31
C SER A 46 -47.83 15.95 4.65
N ALA A 47 -48.75 15.20 5.25
CA ALA A 47 -48.50 14.44 6.48
C ALA A 47 -47.50 13.30 6.24
N GLN A 48 -47.57 12.67 5.06
CA GLN A 48 -46.67 11.60 4.65
C GLN A 48 -45.20 12.07 4.56
N GLY A 49 -44.93 13.26 4.02
CA GLY A 49 -43.58 13.83 3.93
C GLY A 49 -42.92 14.08 5.30
N ASN A 50 -43.69 14.59 6.27
CA ASN A 50 -43.20 14.82 7.63
C ASN A 50 -42.91 13.50 8.37
N VAL A 51 -43.73 12.46 8.15
CA VAL A 51 -43.49 11.13 8.72
C VAL A 51 -42.23 10.50 8.13
N ILE A 52 -42.02 10.58 6.81
CA ILE A 52 -40.82 10.04 6.15
C ILE A 52 -39.56 10.72 6.68
N THR A 53 -39.60 12.04 6.84
CA THR A 53 -38.49 12.82 7.38
C THR A 53 -38.15 12.37 8.80
N SER A 54 -39.15 12.05 9.61
CA SER A 54 -38.93 11.54 10.98
C SER A 54 -38.27 10.15 11.03
N LEU A 55 -38.40 9.32 9.99
CA LEU A 55 -37.79 7.98 9.95
C LEU A 55 -36.26 8.04 9.95
N VAL A 56 -35.70 9.07 9.33
CA VAL A 56 -34.24 9.24 9.17
C VAL A 56 -33.65 10.30 10.09
N GLN A 57 -34.47 10.91 10.95
CA GLN A 57 -34.02 11.91 11.92
C GLN A 57 -33.79 11.32 13.31
N TYR A 58 -33.00 12.06 14.10
CA TYR A 58 -32.66 11.74 15.47
C TYR A 58 -33.88 11.28 16.29
N THR A 59 -33.71 10.16 16.99
CA THR A 59 -34.72 9.66 17.92
C THR A 59 -34.28 9.88 19.35
N LYS A 60 -35.07 10.69 20.07
CA LYS A 60 -34.88 10.93 21.51
C LYS A 60 -35.14 9.63 22.29
N VAL A 61 -34.37 9.41 23.35
CA VAL A 61 -34.64 8.31 24.30
C VAL A 61 -36.06 8.43 24.85
N ARG A 62 -36.89 7.41 24.64
CA ARG A 62 -38.22 7.25 25.27
C ARG A 62 -38.23 5.91 26.02
N GLY A 63 -38.27 5.94 27.35
CA GLY A 63 -38.29 4.72 28.17
C GLY A 63 -36.97 3.93 28.15
N GLN A 64 -37.04 2.62 28.40
CA GLN A 64 -35.85 1.74 28.51
C GLN A 64 -35.19 1.43 27.16
N SER A 65 -35.99 1.30 26.08
CA SER A 65 -35.56 0.93 24.73
C SER A 65 -36.00 1.98 23.69
N PRO A 66 -35.07 2.75 23.10
CA PRO A 66 -35.39 3.82 22.15
C PRO A 66 -36.03 3.33 20.84
N ILE A 67 -35.63 2.15 20.37
CA ILE A 67 -36.27 1.39 19.30
C ILE A 67 -36.66 0.01 19.85
N GLN A 68 -37.72 -0.58 19.31
CA GLN A 68 -38.23 -1.90 19.72
C GLN A 68 -37.82 -3.01 18.73
N GLU A 69 -37.54 -2.64 17.50
CA GLU A 69 -37.12 -3.54 16.41
C GLU A 69 -36.09 -2.82 15.52
N SER A 70 -35.42 -3.57 14.63
CA SER A 70 -34.49 -3.02 13.64
C SER A 70 -35.14 -1.96 12.73
N LEU A 71 -34.34 -0.99 12.26
CA LEU A 71 -34.80 0.00 11.29
C LEU A 71 -35.10 -0.66 9.94
N ILE A 72 -34.16 -1.45 9.41
CA ILE A 72 -34.35 -2.21 8.17
C ILE A 72 -35.04 -3.54 8.42
N ARG A 73 -35.65 -4.12 7.38
CA ARG A 73 -36.22 -5.47 7.44
C ARG A 73 -35.11 -6.52 7.43
N LEU A 74 -34.82 -7.07 8.59
CA LEU A 74 -33.89 -8.20 8.75
C LEU A 74 -34.66 -9.53 8.65
N SER A 75 -34.00 -10.56 8.15
CA SER A 75 -34.57 -11.90 7.94
C SER A 75 -34.79 -12.68 9.24
N ASP A 76 -34.07 -12.34 10.32
CA ASP A 76 -34.05 -13.06 11.59
C ASP A 76 -34.44 -12.15 12.77
N GLU A 77 -35.30 -12.64 13.66
CA GLU A 77 -35.67 -11.97 14.90
C GLU A 77 -34.48 -11.78 15.85
N ASP A 78 -33.52 -12.70 15.89
CA ASP A 78 -32.31 -12.56 16.70
C ASP A 78 -31.46 -11.40 16.20
N MET A 79 -31.31 -11.24 14.87
CA MET A 79 -30.64 -10.08 14.28
C MET A 79 -31.36 -8.77 14.62
N SER A 80 -32.70 -8.77 14.65
CA SER A 80 -33.47 -7.61 15.11
C SER A 80 -33.20 -7.27 16.58
N LYS A 81 -33.11 -8.26 17.47
CA LYS A 81 -32.76 -8.04 18.89
C LYS A 81 -31.35 -7.47 19.02
N GLN A 82 -30.41 -7.98 18.24
CA GLN A 82 -29.04 -7.48 18.20
C GLN A 82 -28.95 -6.05 17.65
N ALA A 83 -29.74 -5.71 16.62
CA ALA A 83 -29.85 -4.34 16.10
C ALA A 83 -30.38 -3.37 17.18
N VAL A 84 -31.38 -3.78 17.97
CA VAL A 84 -31.89 -2.98 19.09
C VAL A 84 -30.80 -2.78 20.16
N ALA A 85 -30.05 -3.82 20.50
CA ALA A 85 -28.91 -3.72 21.42
C ALA A 85 -27.81 -2.80 20.87
N GLY A 86 -27.53 -2.87 19.56
CA GLY A 86 -26.62 -1.98 18.83
C GLY A 86 -27.02 -0.51 18.95
N PHE A 87 -28.30 -0.20 18.73
CA PHE A 87 -28.82 1.16 18.87
C PHE A 87 -28.66 1.69 20.30
N GLN A 88 -28.91 0.84 21.30
CA GLN A 88 -28.71 1.21 22.69
C GLN A 88 -27.23 1.49 23.00
N ALA A 89 -26.32 0.63 22.53
CA ALA A 89 -24.89 0.81 22.68
C ALA A 89 -24.39 2.08 21.96
N LEU A 90 -24.93 2.39 20.78
CA LEU A 90 -24.66 3.62 20.05
C LEU A 90 -25.10 4.85 20.86
N MET A 91 -26.30 4.86 21.42
CA MET A 91 -26.76 5.99 22.25
C MET A 91 -25.97 6.14 23.56
N GLN A 92 -25.55 5.03 24.17
CA GLN A 92 -24.64 5.04 25.32
C GLN A 92 -23.27 5.60 24.94
N PHE A 93 -22.78 5.22 23.76
CA PHE A 93 -21.56 5.77 23.20
C PHE A 93 -21.72 7.24 22.83
N MET A 94 -22.86 7.71 22.32
CA MET A 94 -23.04 9.13 21.99
C MET A 94 -23.23 10.01 23.23
N GLY A 95 -23.67 9.43 24.36
CA GLY A 95 -23.95 10.16 25.60
C GLY A 95 -25.43 10.47 25.81
N ASP A 96 -26.29 10.05 24.88
CA ASP A 96 -27.74 10.22 24.98
C ASP A 96 -28.39 9.31 26.03
N LYS A 97 -27.71 8.22 26.40
CA LYS A 97 -28.13 7.27 27.45
C LYS A 97 -26.97 7.00 28.41
N SER A 98 -27.28 6.76 29.69
CA SER A 98 -26.27 6.38 30.68
C SER A 98 -25.61 5.04 30.33
N LYS A 99 -24.28 4.99 30.46
CA LYS A 99 -23.49 3.78 30.27
C LYS A 99 -23.74 2.77 31.40
N PRO A 100 -23.65 1.45 31.14
CA PRO A 100 -23.68 0.45 32.19
C PRO A 100 -22.55 0.67 33.21
N ARG A 101 -22.80 0.35 34.48
CA ARG A 101 -21.80 0.50 35.55
C ARG A 101 -20.56 -0.35 35.23
N GLY A 102 -19.39 0.27 35.26
CA GLY A 102 -18.11 -0.40 35.01
C GLY A 102 -17.76 -0.62 33.54
N LYS A 103 -18.59 -0.13 32.60
CA LYS A 103 -18.30 -0.19 31.16
C LYS A 103 -17.70 1.12 30.69
N GLU A 104 -16.50 1.06 30.12
CA GLU A 104 -15.81 2.23 29.58
C GLU A 104 -16.32 2.59 28.18
N GLU A 105 -16.01 3.81 27.73
CA GLU A 105 -16.35 4.26 26.38
C GLU A 105 -15.76 3.37 25.28
N MET A 106 -14.54 2.88 25.49
CA MET A 106 -13.84 2.04 24.52
C MET A 106 -14.50 0.67 24.37
N ASP A 107 -15.00 0.09 25.47
CA ASP A 107 -15.68 -1.20 25.44
C ASP A 107 -16.95 -1.12 24.58
N LEU A 108 -17.68 -0.01 24.68
CA LEU A 108 -18.86 0.25 23.85
C LEU A 108 -18.49 0.30 22.36
N LEU A 109 -17.38 0.97 22.00
CA LEU A 109 -16.92 1.04 20.62
C LEU A 109 -16.50 -0.32 20.07
N TYR A 110 -15.76 -1.11 20.84
CA TYR A 110 -15.37 -2.47 20.40
C TYR A 110 -16.59 -3.38 20.23
N ASP A 111 -17.57 -3.29 21.13
CA ASP A 111 -18.81 -4.05 21.01
C ASP A 111 -19.60 -3.65 19.75
N LEU A 112 -19.68 -2.35 19.47
CA LEU A 112 -20.30 -1.84 18.25
C LEU A 112 -19.57 -2.32 16.99
N LEU A 113 -18.23 -2.26 16.95
CA LEU A 113 -17.47 -2.76 15.80
C LEU A 113 -17.61 -4.27 15.62
N LYS A 114 -17.65 -5.03 16.72
CA LYS A 114 -17.91 -6.47 16.70
C LYS A 114 -19.32 -6.79 16.19
N LEU A 115 -20.28 -5.92 16.44
CA LEU A 115 -21.62 -6.05 15.87
C LEU A 115 -21.58 -5.81 14.35
N CYS A 116 -20.89 -4.77 13.91
CA CYS A 116 -20.74 -4.41 12.49
C CYS A 116 -19.92 -5.42 11.67
N SER A 117 -19.16 -6.32 12.30
CA SER A 117 -18.47 -7.37 11.54
C SER A 117 -19.43 -8.39 10.92
N LYS A 118 -20.65 -8.52 11.48
CA LYS A 118 -21.74 -9.32 10.92
C LYS A 118 -22.37 -8.62 9.72
N GLU A 119 -22.29 -9.22 8.54
CA GLU A 119 -22.69 -8.59 7.27
C GLU A 119 -24.15 -8.11 7.29
N ASP A 120 -25.05 -8.93 7.83
CA ASP A 120 -26.49 -8.66 7.93
C ASP A 120 -26.83 -7.44 8.80
N LEU A 121 -25.91 -7.00 9.68
CA LEU A 121 -26.11 -5.87 10.58
C LEU A 121 -25.38 -4.60 10.14
N ARG A 122 -24.52 -4.67 9.11
CA ARG A 122 -23.73 -3.51 8.65
C ARG A 122 -24.63 -2.37 8.20
N ASP A 123 -25.54 -2.66 7.26
CA ASP A 123 -26.45 -1.66 6.70
C ASP A 123 -27.38 -1.08 7.78
N GLU A 124 -27.84 -1.92 8.71
CA GLU A 124 -28.62 -1.49 9.85
C GLU A 124 -27.83 -0.50 10.71
N MET A 125 -26.58 -0.80 11.05
CA MET A 125 -25.74 0.09 11.85
C MET A 125 -25.42 1.41 11.14
N TYR A 126 -25.21 1.40 9.82
CA TYR A 126 -25.12 2.61 9.00
C TYR A 126 -26.40 3.46 9.10
N CYS A 127 -27.56 2.83 8.92
CA CYS A 127 -28.85 3.51 9.01
C CYS A 127 -29.08 4.10 10.41
N GLN A 128 -28.76 3.35 11.45
CA GLN A 128 -28.90 3.78 12.84
C GLN A 128 -28.01 4.99 13.17
N VAL A 129 -26.74 4.98 12.77
CA VAL A 129 -25.84 6.11 13.04
C VAL A 129 -26.24 7.34 12.23
N ILE A 130 -26.55 7.19 10.93
CA ILE A 130 -27.03 8.27 10.06
C ILE A 130 -28.29 8.90 10.67
N LYS A 131 -29.23 8.06 11.12
CA LYS A 131 -30.45 8.52 11.79
C LYS A 131 -30.12 9.36 13.01
N GLN A 132 -29.20 8.91 13.86
CA GLN A 132 -28.86 9.62 15.08
C GLN A 132 -28.11 10.93 14.84
N VAL A 133 -27.26 11.03 13.81
CA VAL A 133 -26.56 12.29 13.51
C VAL A 133 -27.44 13.31 12.77
N THR A 134 -28.54 12.89 12.15
CA THR A 134 -29.41 13.76 11.36
C THR A 134 -30.37 14.55 12.26
N GLY A 135 -30.17 15.87 12.34
CA GLY A 135 -31.01 16.76 13.16
C GLY A 135 -30.81 16.58 14.67
N HIS A 136 -29.63 16.10 15.09
CA HIS A 136 -29.32 15.89 16.50
C HIS A 136 -29.28 17.24 17.27
N PRO A 137 -29.96 17.38 18.42
CA PRO A 137 -30.08 18.66 19.13
C PRO A 137 -28.85 19.05 19.96
N GLN A 138 -27.99 18.09 20.30
CA GLN A 138 -26.75 18.31 21.07
C GLN A 138 -25.53 18.12 20.19
N PRO A 139 -24.75 19.16 19.86
CA PRO A 139 -23.60 19.07 18.96
C PRO A 139 -22.51 18.10 19.43
N GLU A 140 -22.21 18.07 20.74
CA GLU A 140 -21.17 17.20 21.30
C GLU A 140 -21.50 15.70 21.15
N HIS A 141 -22.75 15.32 21.43
CA HIS A 141 -23.21 13.95 21.24
C HIS A 141 -23.28 13.57 19.76
N CYS A 142 -23.73 14.52 18.92
CA CYS A 142 -23.74 14.35 17.47
C CYS A 142 -22.34 14.06 16.93
N ALA A 143 -21.34 14.82 17.37
CA ALA A 143 -19.94 14.62 16.99
C ALA A 143 -19.45 13.20 17.32
N ARG A 144 -19.85 12.64 18.47
CA ARG A 144 -19.54 11.24 18.81
C ARG A 144 -20.18 10.26 17.83
N GLY A 145 -21.44 10.48 17.44
CA GLY A 145 -22.10 9.69 16.39
C GLY A 145 -21.35 9.74 15.06
N TRP A 146 -20.90 10.93 14.66
CA TRP A 146 -20.07 11.11 13.46
C TRP A 146 -18.70 10.42 13.57
N SER A 147 -18.06 10.44 14.74
CA SER A 147 -16.82 9.69 14.98
C SER A 147 -17.03 8.18 14.83
N PHE A 148 -18.18 7.65 15.28
CA PHE A 148 -18.51 6.24 15.06
C PHE A 148 -18.80 5.94 13.59
N LEU A 149 -19.52 6.80 12.86
CA LEU A 149 -19.73 6.63 11.41
C LEU A 149 -18.41 6.63 10.64
N SER A 150 -17.48 7.53 11.00
CA SER A 150 -16.13 7.58 10.44
C SER A 150 -15.31 6.32 10.71
N LEU A 151 -15.49 5.72 11.89
CA LEU A 151 -14.86 4.45 12.25
C LEU A 151 -15.48 3.30 11.45
N LEU A 152 -16.81 3.23 11.39
CA LEU A 152 -17.55 2.22 10.63
C LEU A 152 -17.14 2.22 9.15
N SER A 153 -17.01 3.40 8.53
CA SER A 153 -16.62 3.53 7.12
C SER A 153 -15.19 3.12 6.81
N GLY A 154 -14.28 3.15 7.78
CA GLY A 154 -12.91 2.65 7.61
C GLY A 154 -12.76 1.13 7.81
N PHE A 155 -13.74 0.47 8.43
CA PHE A 155 -13.73 -0.97 8.65
C PHE A 155 -14.57 -1.74 7.63
N PHE A 156 -15.77 -1.26 7.33
CA PHE A 156 -16.77 -2.05 6.61
C PHE A 156 -17.47 -1.18 5.57
N PRO A 157 -17.44 -1.52 4.26
CA PRO A 157 -18.29 -0.84 3.29
C PRO A 157 -19.77 -1.19 3.56
N PRO A 158 -20.73 -0.27 3.30
CA PRO A 158 -22.14 -0.62 3.22
C PRO A 158 -22.38 -1.57 2.04
N SER A 159 -23.54 -2.22 2.01
CA SER A 159 -23.93 -3.04 0.85
C SER A 159 -23.99 -2.22 -0.44
N THR A 160 -23.93 -2.89 -1.59
CA THR A 160 -24.08 -2.24 -2.90
C THR A 160 -25.41 -1.49 -3.03
N THR A 161 -26.45 -1.95 -2.34
CA THR A 161 -27.77 -1.30 -2.29
C THR A 161 -27.74 0.00 -1.49
N LEU A 162 -27.07 0.02 -0.33
CA LEU A 162 -27.02 1.18 0.56
C LEU A 162 -25.92 2.19 0.19
N MET A 163 -24.85 1.73 -0.46
CA MET A 163 -23.67 2.53 -0.85
C MET A 163 -24.00 3.89 -1.49
N PRO A 164 -24.84 4.00 -2.54
CA PRO A 164 -25.09 5.30 -3.18
C PRO A 164 -25.77 6.31 -2.23
N TYR A 165 -26.63 5.84 -1.32
CA TYR A 165 -27.32 6.68 -0.33
C TYR A 165 -26.37 7.18 0.76
N VAL A 166 -25.48 6.32 1.27
CA VAL A 166 -24.46 6.70 2.26
C VAL A 166 -23.48 7.70 1.65
N THR A 167 -22.98 7.43 0.44
CA THR A 167 -22.06 8.33 -0.26
C THR A 167 -22.69 9.71 -0.46
N LYS A 168 -23.95 9.76 -0.93
CA LYS A 168 -24.67 11.03 -1.11
C LYS A 168 -24.89 11.77 0.21
N PHE A 169 -25.27 11.06 1.28
CA PHE A 169 -25.43 11.65 2.61
C PHE A 169 -24.12 12.28 3.15
N LEU A 170 -22.99 11.59 2.98
CA LEU A 170 -21.68 12.10 3.39
C LEU A 170 -21.26 13.34 2.58
N GLN A 171 -21.48 13.32 1.27
CA GLN A 171 -21.20 14.45 0.37
C GLN A 171 -22.04 15.69 0.74
N ASP A 172 -23.35 15.51 0.97
CA ASP A 172 -24.26 16.60 1.32
C ASP A 172 -23.96 17.19 2.71
N SER A 173 -23.46 16.36 3.63
CA SER A 173 -23.08 16.79 4.99
C SER A 173 -21.70 17.43 5.06
N GLY A 174 -20.78 17.05 4.16
CA GLY A 174 -19.38 17.45 4.13
C GLY A 174 -19.10 18.95 4.28
N PRO A 175 -19.80 19.86 3.58
CA PRO A 175 -19.56 21.30 3.68
C PRO A 175 -19.73 21.89 5.09
N SER A 176 -20.59 21.27 5.90
CA SER A 176 -20.89 21.73 7.26
C SER A 176 -20.29 20.86 8.36
N GLN A 177 -19.72 19.70 8.02
CA GLN A 177 -19.27 18.72 9.00
C GLN A 177 -17.98 18.01 8.57
N GLU A 178 -16.87 18.33 9.24
CA GLU A 178 -15.55 17.77 8.92
C GLU A 178 -15.51 16.25 9.05
N LEU A 179 -16.11 15.69 10.11
CA LEU A 179 -16.17 14.24 10.29
C LEU A 179 -16.95 13.52 9.18
N ALA A 180 -17.86 14.20 8.47
CA ALA A 180 -18.53 13.63 7.30
C ALA A 180 -17.56 13.49 6.11
N ARG A 181 -16.73 14.51 5.86
CA ARG A 181 -15.64 14.46 4.87
C ARG A 181 -14.65 13.35 5.20
N THR A 182 -14.19 13.27 6.45
CA THR A 182 -13.28 12.19 6.89
C THR A 182 -13.94 10.81 6.76
N SER A 183 -15.24 10.67 7.08
CA SER A 183 -15.98 9.42 6.88
C SER A 183 -16.03 9.02 5.40
N GLN A 184 -16.19 9.99 4.49
CA GLN A 184 -16.18 9.77 3.05
C GLN A 184 -14.80 9.30 2.56
N GLU A 185 -13.72 9.92 3.04
CA GLU A 185 -12.34 9.52 2.72
C GLU A 185 -12.05 8.09 3.21
N HIS A 186 -12.48 7.73 4.42
CA HIS A 186 -12.38 6.36 4.91
C HIS A 186 -13.20 5.39 4.07
N LEU A 187 -14.43 5.75 3.67
CA LEU A 187 -15.27 4.90 2.83
C LEU A 187 -14.63 4.65 1.46
N GLN A 188 -14.13 5.71 0.80
CA GLN A 188 -13.45 5.60 -0.49
C GLN A 188 -12.22 4.68 -0.40
N ARG A 189 -11.44 4.82 0.67
CA ARG A 189 -10.29 3.95 0.94
C ARG A 189 -10.69 2.50 1.17
N THR A 190 -11.72 2.27 1.99
CA THR A 190 -12.28 0.93 2.24
C THR A 190 -12.80 0.28 0.96
N VAL A 191 -13.38 1.06 0.04
CA VAL A 191 -13.82 0.55 -1.27
C VAL A 191 -12.63 0.26 -2.18
N LYS A 192 -11.61 1.12 -2.21
CA LYS A 192 -10.43 0.98 -3.09
C LYS A 192 -9.49 -0.13 -2.64
N TYR A 193 -9.23 -0.24 -1.34
CA TYR A 193 -8.20 -1.11 -0.77
C TYR A 193 -8.75 -2.23 0.11
N GLY A 194 -10.07 -2.30 0.30
CA GLY A 194 -10.67 -3.18 1.30
C GLY A 194 -10.61 -2.57 2.70
N GLY A 195 -11.57 -2.96 3.53
CA GLY A 195 -11.67 -2.47 4.91
C GLY A 195 -10.66 -3.12 5.85
N ARG A 196 -10.38 -2.44 6.97
CA ARG A 196 -9.49 -2.96 8.00
C ARG A 196 -10.06 -4.23 8.64
N GLN A 197 -9.29 -5.31 8.65
CA GLN A 197 -9.75 -6.63 9.11
C GLN A 197 -9.60 -6.88 10.62
N GLN A 198 -8.78 -6.09 11.32
CA GLN A 198 -8.48 -6.29 12.74
C GLN A 198 -8.76 -5.04 13.56
N LEU A 199 -9.37 -5.23 14.73
CA LEU A 199 -9.64 -4.14 15.69
C LEU A 199 -8.32 -3.46 16.11
N PRO A 200 -8.31 -2.12 16.23
CA PRO A 200 -7.10 -1.39 16.55
C PRO A 200 -6.81 -1.50 18.06
N PRO A 201 -5.54 -1.39 18.51
CA PRO A 201 -5.22 -1.28 19.92
C PRO A 201 -5.84 -0.03 20.54
N MET A 202 -6.03 -0.03 21.87
CA MET A 202 -6.68 1.08 22.58
C MET A 202 -5.98 2.43 22.37
N ALA A 203 -4.64 2.46 22.29
CA ALA A 203 -3.89 3.69 22.05
C ALA A 203 -4.21 4.29 20.67
N GLU A 204 -4.32 3.45 19.64
CA GLU A 204 -4.68 3.85 18.28
C GLU A 204 -6.14 4.34 18.22
N MET A 205 -7.07 3.65 18.89
CA MET A 205 -8.47 4.08 19.02
C MET A 205 -8.60 5.45 19.69
N LYS A 206 -7.86 5.68 20.78
CA LYS A 206 -7.83 6.97 21.49
C LYS A 206 -7.28 8.10 20.62
N ALA A 207 -6.27 7.83 19.80
CA ALA A 207 -5.73 8.82 18.87
C ALA A 207 -6.77 9.19 17.80
N PHE A 208 -7.43 8.18 17.23
CA PHE A 208 -8.49 8.37 16.23
C PHE A 208 -9.65 9.23 16.74
N LEU A 209 -10.20 8.92 17.93
CA LEU A 209 -11.32 9.70 18.48
C LEU A 209 -10.96 11.17 18.77
N LYS A 210 -9.67 11.45 18.97
CA LYS A 210 -9.16 12.82 19.15
C LYS A 210 -8.78 13.50 17.84
N GLY A 211 -8.92 12.82 16.70
CA GLY A 211 -8.46 13.31 15.39
C GLY A 211 -6.93 13.42 15.28
N HIS A 212 -6.18 12.74 16.17
CA HIS A 212 -4.73 12.82 16.20
C HIS A 212 -4.09 11.76 15.30
N ALA A 213 -2.91 12.07 14.78
CA ALA A 213 -2.03 11.08 14.18
C ALA A 213 -1.62 10.04 15.24
N VAL A 214 -1.53 8.78 14.82
CA VAL A 214 -1.08 7.66 15.64
C VAL A 214 0.44 7.71 15.78
N ARG A 215 1.15 8.07 14.71
CA ARG A 215 2.61 8.24 14.66
C ARG A 215 3.05 9.04 13.45
N LEU A 216 4.28 9.56 13.49
CA LEU A 216 4.96 10.08 12.29
C LEU A 216 5.58 8.92 11.52
N LEU A 217 5.22 8.76 10.25
CA LEU A 217 5.81 7.80 9.33
C LEU A 217 6.99 8.43 8.62
N VAL A 218 8.11 7.71 8.56
CA VAL A 218 9.30 8.11 7.80
C VAL A 218 9.58 7.03 6.76
N VAL A 219 9.47 7.39 5.48
CA VAL A 219 9.82 6.53 4.35
C VAL A 219 11.22 6.91 3.88
N HIS A 220 12.13 5.95 3.92
CA HIS A 220 13.51 6.11 3.47
C HIS A 220 13.64 5.80 1.99
N LEU A 221 14.12 6.76 1.21
CA LEU A 221 14.38 6.63 -0.21
C LEU A 221 15.89 6.56 -0.47
N PRO A 222 16.31 5.96 -1.61
CA PRO A 222 17.69 6.00 -2.05
C PRO A 222 18.26 7.42 -2.15
N GLY A 223 19.58 7.55 -2.00
CA GLY A 223 20.27 8.86 -2.00
C GLY A 223 20.11 9.65 -0.70
N GLY A 224 19.65 9.03 0.39
CA GLY A 224 19.49 9.67 1.69
C GLY A 224 18.31 10.65 1.74
N VAL A 225 17.32 10.46 0.86
CA VAL A 225 16.07 11.23 0.85
C VAL A 225 15.10 10.58 1.82
N ASN A 226 14.40 11.39 2.62
CA ASN A 226 13.37 10.91 3.52
C ASN A 226 12.07 11.64 3.23
N TYR A 227 10.99 10.88 3.14
CA TYR A 227 9.64 11.41 3.09
C TYR A 227 8.95 11.19 4.44
N ARG A 228 8.19 12.19 4.89
CA ARG A 228 7.56 12.17 6.22
C ARG A 228 6.09 12.48 6.08
N THR A 229 5.24 11.65 6.66
CA THR A 229 3.79 11.86 6.68
C THR A 229 3.18 11.38 8.00
N ASN A 230 2.00 11.88 8.34
CA ASN A 230 1.30 11.47 9.55
C ASN A 230 0.57 10.15 9.31
N GLY A 231 0.92 9.13 10.09
CA GLY A 231 0.21 7.85 10.11
C GLY A 231 -1.05 7.96 10.95
N HIS A 232 -2.20 7.84 10.30
CA HIS A 232 -3.53 7.75 10.92
C HIS A 232 -3.99 6.29 10.98
N MET A 233 -5.08 6.01 11.71
CA MET A 233 -5.59 4.64 11.92
C MET A 233 -5.81 3.87 10.60
N PHE A 234 -6.30 4.56 9.59
CA PHE A 234 -6.65 3.98 8.30
C PHE A 234 -5.60 4.25 7.22
N THR A 235 -4.39 4.73 7.53
CA THR A 235 -3.35 4.94 6.52
C THR A 235 -2.94 3.61 5.88
N VAL A 236 -3.04 3.53 4.54
CA VAL A 236 -2.68 2.36 3.72
C VAL A 236 -1.43 2.61 2.91
N ALA A 237 -0.71 1.55 2.57
CA ALA A 237 0.55 1.62 1.84
C ALA A 237 0.41 2.28 0.46
N GLY A 238 -0.66 1.95 -0.27
CA GLY A 238 -0.90 2.48 -1.63
C GLY A 238 -1.04 4.00 -1.66
N GLU A 239 -1.76 4.59 -0.71
CA GLU A 239 -1.91 6.05 -0.63
C GLU A 239 -0.60 6.75 -0.24
N VAL A 240 0.16 6.17 0.69
CA VAL A 240 1.46 6.73 1.06
C VAL A 240 2.43 6.67 -0.12
N LEU A 241 2.35 5.61 -0.94
CA LEU A 241 3.13 5.49 -2.17
C LEU A 241 2.70 6.52 -3.22
N GLU A 242 1.40 6.69 -3.45
CA GLU A 242 0.85 7.71 -4.36
C GLU A 242 1.25 9.13 -3.92
N GLU A 243 1.12 9.45 -2.63
CA GLU A 243 1.52 10.74 -2.07
C GLU A 243 3.03 10.97 -2.21
N LEU A 244 3.85 9.97 -1.87
CA LEU A 244 5.29 9.99 -2.03
C LEU A 244 5.70 10.27 -3.48
N CYS A 245 5.09 9.57 -4.44
CA CYS A 245 5.35 9.74 -5.86
C CYS A 245 4.94 11.14 -6.34
N GLY A 246 3.78 11.63 -5.89
CA GLY A 246 3.32 13.00 -6.17
C GLY A 246 4.32 14.07 -5.71
N GLN A 247 4.95 13.89 -4.54
CA GLN A 247 6.01 14.78 -4.04
C GLN A 247 7.31 14.73 -4.85
N MET A 248 7.50 13.70 -5.68
CA MET A 248 8.59 13.61 -6.65
C MET A 248 8.19 14.11 -8.05
N GLY A 249 6.97 14.62 -8.23
CA GLY A 249 6.46 15.07 -9.52
C GLY A 249 5.90 13.94 -10.41
N ILE A 250 5.78 12.73 -9.87
CA ILE A 250 5.23 11.57 -10.58
C ILE A 250 3.70 11.63 -10.48
N ARG A 251 3.03 11.66 -11.63
CA ARG A 251 1.56 11.71 -11.73
C ARG A 251 0.97 10.60 -12.58
N ASP A 252 1.80 9.94 -13.38
CA ASP A 252 1.38 8.82 -14.22
C ASP A 252 1.15 7.59 -13.32
N PRO A 253 -0.07 7.02 -13.29
CA PRO A 253 -0.35 5.82 -12.51
C PRO A 253 0.56 4.64 -12.88
N GLN A 254 0.95 4.50 -14.15
CA GLN A 254 1.84 3.43 -14.60
C GLN A 254 3.23 3.57 -13.96
N GLU A 255 3.73 4.80 -13.84
CA GLU A 255 4.99 5.06 -13.17
C GLU A 255 4.89 4.80 -11.66
N VAL A 256 3.76 5.13 -11.02
CA VAL A 256 3.55 4.86 -9.58
C VAL A 256 3.59 3.35 -9.29
N GLU A 257 3.01 2.53 -10.16
CA GLU A 257 3.03 1.06 -10.05
C GLU A 257 4.47 0.52 -10.09
N GLU A 258 5.43 1.22 -10.69
CA GLU A 258 6.83 0.79 -10.70
C GLU A 258 7.52 0.95 -9.34
N PHE A 259 6.92 1.63 -8.38
CA PHE A 259 7.45 1.78 -7.02
C PHE A 259 6.81 0.79 -6.05
N ALA A 260 7.56 0.46 -5.00
CA ALA A 260 7.03 -0.31 -3.89
C ALA A 260 7.55 0.24 -2.56
N LEU A 261 6.68 0.19 -1.54
CA LEU A 261 7.09 0.36 -0.16
C LEU A 261 7.62 -0.98 0.37
N PHE A 262 8.71 -0.94 1.11
CA PHE A 262 9.36 -2.09 1.73
C PHE A 262 9.35 -1.96 3.24
N LEU A 263 8.96 -3.03 3.90
CA LEU A 263 9.14 -3.23 5.33
C LEU A 263 10.47 -3.94 5.58
N ILE A 264 11.32 -3.33 6.41
CA ILE A 264 12.59 -3.91 6.87
C ILE A 264 12.52 -4.07 8.38
N LYS A 265 12.82 -5.27 8.90
CA LYS A 265 12.83 -5.58 10.34
C LYS A 265 14.19 -6.15 10.77
N GLY A 266 14.61 -5.89 12.02
CA GLY A 266 15.73 -6.59 12.67
C GLY A 266 17.05 -6.47 11.90
N GLU A 267 17.45 -5.26 11.53
CA GLU A 267 18.65 -5.01 10.71
C GLU A 267 18.68 -5.71 9.33
N GLY A 268 17.52 -6.12 8.80
CA GLY A 268 17.43 -6.80 7.50
C GLY A 268 17.10 -8.28 7.60
N GLU A 269 16.84 -8.82 8.79
CA GLU A 269 16.29 -10.16 9.01
C GLU A 269 15.04 -10.44 8.15
N LEU A 270 14.17 -9.43 7.99
CA LEU A 270 13.05 -9.50 7.08
C LEU A 270 13.04 -8.27 6.18
N VAL A 271 13.02 -8.50 4.88
CA VAL A 271 12.77 -7.48 3.85
C VAL A 271 11.64 -7.98 2.96
N ARG A 272 10.54 -7.24 2.90
CA ARG A 272 9.45 -7.54 1.97
C ARG A 272 8.78 -6.28 1.45
N PRO A 273 8.30 -6.27 0.21
CA PRO A 273 7.38 -5.24 -0.25
C PRO A 273 6.06 -5.30 0.53
N LEU A 274 5.41 -4.16 0.64
CA LEU A 274 4.06 -4.00 1.19
C LEU A 274 3.06 -3.94 0.04
N TRP A 275 1.96 -4.66 0.17
CA TRP A 275 0.88 -4.54 -0.82
C TRP A 275 0.14 -3.20 -0.66
N PRO A 276 -0.42 -2.63 -1.74
CA PRO A 276 -1.14 -1.36 -1.68
C PRO A 276 -2.27 -1.32 -0.63
N HIS A 277 -2.90 -2.47 -0.38
CA HIS A 277 -4.01 -2.62 0.56
C HIS A 277 -3.60 -2.84 2.02
N GLU A 278 -2.30 -2.94 2.33
CA GLU A 278 -1.85 -3.12 3.72
C GLU A 278 -1.96 -1.81 4.52
N TYR A 279 -2.61 -1.90 5.68
CA TYR A 279 -2.67 -0.80 6.65
C TYR A 279 -1.35 -0.66 7.41
N LEU A 280 -0.73 0.52 7.36
CA LEU A 280 0.63 0.73 7.89
C LEU A 280 0.72 0.55 9.41
N ASN A 281 -0.29 0.99 10.16
CA ASN A 281 -0.30 0.79 11.62
C ASN A 281 -0.40 -0.68 12.04
N ARG A 282 -0.85 -1.57 11.15
CA ARG A 282 -0.87 -3.02 11.40
C ARG A 282 0.51 -3.64 11.20
N VAL A 283 1.30 -3.16 10.25
CA VAL A 283 2.60 -3.75 9.92
C VAL A 283 3.74 -3.09 10.71
N MET A 284 3.59 -1.84 11.13
CA MET A 284 4.58 -1.08 11.90
C MET A 284 4.39 -1.23 13.42
N VAL A 285 4.23 -2.46 13.92
CA VAL A 285 3.97 -2.70 15.37
C VAL A 285 5.22 -2.53 16.21
N HIS A 286 6.37 -3.00 15.71
CA HIS A 286 7.62 -3.02 16.46
C HIS A 286 8.51 -1.81 16.17
N GLN A 287 9.40 -1.48 17.11
CA GLN A 287 10.32 -0.33 17.00
C GLN A 287 11.50 -0.58 16.07
N ASP A 288 11.82 -1.84 15.79
CA ASP A 288 12.90 -2.30 14.90
C ASP A 288 12.48 -2.36 13.42
N VAL A 289 11.31 -1.79 13.08
CA VAL A 289 10.75 -1.78 11.73
C VAL A 289 10.96 -0.43 11.06
N SER A 290 11.58 -0.43 9.88
CA SER A 290 11.72 0.76 9.02
C SER A 290 10.97 0.59 7.69
N LEU A 291 10.49 1.72 7.17
CA LEU A 291 9.78 1.80 5.90
C LEU A 291 10.69 2.40 4.84
N HIS A 292 10.85 1.72 3.71
CA HIS A 292 11.69 2.15 2.60
C HIS A 292 10.86 2.22 1.33
N SER A 293 11.28 3.02 0.35
CA SER A 293 10.70 2.99 -1.00
C SER A 293 11.79 2.72 -2.02
N ARG A 294 11.46 1.95 -3.06
CA ARG A 294 12.37 1.65 -4.17
C ARG A 294 11.54 1.55 -5.45
N ARG A 295 12.17 1.91 -6.58
CA ARG A 295 11.62 1.67 -7.91
C ARG A 295 12.03 0.26 -8.39
N LEU A 296 11.06 -0.62 -8.62
CA LEU A 296 11.25 -2.01 -9.04
C LEU A 296 11.11 -2.19 -10.56
N GLY A 297 10.24 -1.41 -11.19
CA GLY A 297 10.08 -1.35 -12.65
C GLY A 297 10.74 -0.11 -13.24
N TRP A 298 11.07 -0.15 -14.53
CA TRP A 298 11.72 0.95 -15.25
C TRP A 298 11.17 1.07 -16.69
N GLU A 299 9.93 0.64 -16.88
CA GLU A 299 9.23 0.61 -18.15
C GLU A 299 8.83 2.02 -18.61
N THR A 300 8.45 2.87 -17.67
CA THR A 300 8.08 4.26 -17.91
C THR A 300 9.34 5.13 -18.09
N PRO A 301 9.42 5.96 -19.15
CA PRO A 301 10.60 6.78 -19.40
C PRO A 301 10.98 7.69 -18.24
N LEU A 302 12.29 7.76 -17.97
CA LEU A 302 12.81 8.69 -16.97
C LEU A 302 12.57 10.14 -17.39
N HIS A 303 12.12 10.96 -16.45
CA HIS A 303 12.06 12.41 -16.61
C HIS A 303 12.93 13.09 -15.56
N PHE A 304 13.57 14.20 -15.94
CA PHE A 304 14.53 14.90 -15.08
C PHE A 304 14.02 16.28 -14.70
N ASN A 305 12.70 16.37 -14.45
CA ASN A 305 12.01 17.64 -14.19
C ASN A 305 11.97 17.98 -12.69
N HIS A 306 12.32 17.05 -11.80
CA HIS A 306 12.20 17.24 -10.35
C HIS A 306 13.49 16.85 -9.60
N PRO A 307 14.10 17.72 -8.77
CA PRO A 307 15.36 17.43 -8.09
C PRO A 307 15.32 16.20 -7.16
N THR A 308 14.23 16.01 -6.42
CA THR A 308 14.06 14.82 -5.55
C THR A 308 13.97 13.53 -6.38
N TYR A 309 13.36 13.60 -7.55
CA TYR A 309 13.29 12.46 -8.47
C TYR A 309 14.70 12.08 -8.94
N ILE A 310 15.46 13.06 -9.46
CA ILE A 310 16.84 12.84 -9.93
C ILE A 310 17.71 12.27 -8.82
N LYS A 311 17.69 12.88 -7.62
CA LYS A 311 18.49 12.44 -6.48
C LYS A 311 18.14 11.03 -6.03
N THR A 312 16.86 10.68 -6.00
CA THR A 312 16.39 9.35 -5.61
C THR A 312 16.85 8.29 -6.61
N HIS A 313 16.62 8.51 -7.91
CA HIS A 313 17.02 7.56 -8.96
C HIS A 313 18.54 7.42 -9.03
N TYR A 314 19.28 8.54 -8.99
CA TYR A 314 20.74 8.52 -8.90
C TYR A 314 21.22 7.70 -7.70
N GLY A 315 20.62 7.91 -6.52
CA GLY A 315 20.99 7.18 -5.32
C GLY A 315 20.73 5.68 -5.42
N GLN A 316 19.65 5.26 -6.08
CA GLN A 316 19.33 3.84 -6.28
C GLN A 316 20.31 3.20 -7.25
N VAL A 317 20.49 3.82 -8.43
CA VAL A 317 21.34 3.32 -9.51
C VAL A 317 22.81 3.32 -9.08
N LEU A 318 23.28 4.35 -8.38
CA LEU A 318 24.63 4.41 -7.83
C LEU A 318 24.90 3.26 -6.86
N ARG A 319 23.96 2.97 -5.96
CA ARG A 319 24.09 1.85 -5.02
C ARG A 319 24.22 0.53 -5.78
N ASP A 320 23.38 0.32 -6.77
CA ASP A 320 23.36 -0.93 -7.53
C ASP A 320 24.63 -1.07 -8.41
N TYR A 321 25.08 0.02 -9.02
CA TYR A 321 26.38 0.11 -9.71
C TYR A 321 27.56 -0.26 -8.79
N LEU A 322 27.69 0.41 -7.64
CA LEU A 322 28.82 0.19 -6.72
C LEU A 322 28.83 -1.21 -6.10
N GLN A 323 27.65 -1.83 -5.95
CA GLN A 323 27.51 -3.22 -5.53
C GLN A 323 27.82 -4.24 -6.64
N GLY A 324 28.09 -3.79 -7.87
CA GLY A 324 28.37 -4.65 -9.02
C GLY A 324 27.11 -5.29 -9.63
N LYS A 325 25.92 -4.76 -9.33
CA LYS A 325 24.65 -5.31 -9.82
C LYS A 325 24.35 -4.92 -11.27
N LEU A 326 24.98 -3.87 -11.79
CA LEU A 326 24.82 -3.39 -13.17
C LEU A 326 25.90 -3.92 -14.14
N MET A 327 26.50 -5.09 -13.87
CA MET A 327 27.42 -5.79 -14.79
C MET A 327 28.41 -4.92 -15.58
N ALA A 328 29.05 -3.95 -14.93
CA ALA A 328 30.11 -3.19 -15.55
C ALA A 328 31.32 -4.10 -15.85
N SER A 329 32.04 -3.82 -16.95
CA SER A 329 33.19 -4.61 -17.38
C SER A 329 34.51 -3.98 -16.91
N ALA A 330 35.44 -4.79 -16.41
CA ALA A 330 36.79 -4.35 -16.08
C ALA A 330 37.58 -3.91 -17.32
N GLN A 331 37.23 -4.41 -18.51
CA GLN A 331 37.84 -4.05 -19.78
C GLN A 331 37.32 -2.72 -20.33
N ALA A 332 36.16 -2.25 -19.86
CA ALA A 332 35.55 -0.98 -20.25
C ALA A 332 36.09 0.20 -19.44
N GLU A 333 37.41 0.36 -19.38
CA GLU A 333 38.11 1.33 -18.51
C GLU A 333 37.63 2.78 -18.74
N HIS A 334 37.34 3.16 -19.99
CA HIS A 334 36.81 4.50 -20.32
C HIS A 334 35.42 4.74 -19.72
N GLN A 335 34.53 3.74 -19.77
CA GLN A 335 33.19 3.86 -19.18
C GLN A 335 33.27 3.97 -17.66
N LEU A 336 34.14 3.16 -17.03
CA LEU A 336 34.39 3.23 -15.59
C LEU A 336 34.96 4.59 -15.17
N ALA A 337 35.90 5.14 -15.95
CA ALA A 337 36.48 6.44 -15.71
C ALA A 337 35.45 7.58 -15.88
N GLN A 338 34.59 7.52 -16.88
CA GLN A 338 33.49 8.46 -17.09
C GLN A 338 32.51 8.43 -15.91
N LEU A 339 32.06 7.25 -15.49
CA LEU A 339 31.17 7.09 -14.34
C LEU A 339 31.83 7.57 -13.03
N ALA A 340 33.14 7.38 -12.86
CA ALA A 340 33.88 7.91 -11.72
C ALA A 340 33.98 9.44 -11.75
N ALA A 341 34.23 10.05 -12.91
CA ALA A 341 34.26 11.50 -13.09
C ALA A 341 32.90 12.13 -12.73
N LEU A 342 31.80 11.54 -13.23
CA LEU A 342 30.44 11.98 -12.91
C LEU A 342 30.16 11.92 -11.39
N GLN A 343 30.49 10.81 -10.73
CA GLN A 343 30.34 10.69 -9.27
C GLN A 343 31.12 11.75 -8.50
N HIS A 344 32.34 12.08 -8.96
CA HIS A 344 33.16 13.13 -8.34
C HIS A 344 32.51 14.52 -8.48
N LEU A 345 31.98 14.84 -9.66
CA LEU A 345 31.26 16.11 -9.90
C LEU A 345 30.01 16.25 -9.03
N VAL A 346 29.26 15.16 -8.83
CA VAL A 346 28.08 15.15 -7.94
C VAL A 346 28.43 15.55 -6.51
N ARG A 347 29.64 15.21 -6.02
CA ARG A 347 30.10 15.60 -4.68
C ARG A 347 30.47 17.08 -4.57
N ALA A 348 30.46 17.83 -5.69
CA ALA A 348 30.76 19.27 -5.77
C ALA A 348 32.09 19.66 -5.12
N ARG A 349 33.09 18.77 -5.15
CA ARG A 349 34.43 19.05 -4.62
C ARG A 349 35.26 19.76 -5.68
N LYS A 350 35.95 20.83 -5.27
CA LYS A 350 36.89 21.58 -6.14
C LYS A 350 38.28 20.95 -6.18
N SER A 351 38.60 20.09 -5.22
CA SER A 351 39.89 19.38 -5.15
C SER A 351 39.91 18.22 -6.14
N PRO A 352 41.07 17.89 -6.73
CA PRO A 352 41.22 16.67 -7.52
C PRO A 352 40.82 15.44 -6.70
N PRO A 353 40.32 14.36 -7.35
CA PRO A 353 39.96 13.13 -6.67
C PRO A 353 41.20 12.51 -6.00
N SER A 354 41.06 12.07 -4.75
CA SER A 354 42.08 11.26 -4.09
C SER A 354 42.03 9.81 -4.57
N GLY A 355 43.11 9.04 -4.36
CA GLY A 355 43.08 7.60 -4.65
C GLY A 355 42.00 6.83 -3.88
N GLN A 356 41.65 7.28 -2.66
CA GLN A 356 40.53 6.72 -1.89
C GLN A 356 39.17 7.06 -2.52
N ASP A 357 39.01 8.29 -3.04
CA ASP A 357 37.80 8.66 -3.77
C ASP A 357 37.65 7.79 -5.02
N LEU A 358 38.74 7.57 -5.76
CA LEU A 358 38.73 6.74 -6.97
C LEU A 358 38.29 5.30 -6.65
N LEU A 359 38.86 4.66 -5.62
CA LEU A 359 38.43 3.34 -5.18
C LEU A 359 36.94 3.30 -4.82
N ALA A 360 36.43 4.35 -4.17
CA ALA A 360 35.02 4.44 -3.80
C ALA A 360 34.06 4.61 -4.99
N TYR A 361 34.56 5.03 -6.16
CA TYR A 361 33.77 5.22 -7.38
C TYR A 361 33.72 3.98 -8.29
N ILE A 362 34.52 2.96 -8.01
CA ILE A 362 34.58 1.73 -8.79
C ILE A 362 33.74 0.63 -8.11
N PRO A 363 32.98 -0.18 -8.88
CA PRO A 363 32.22 -1.30 -8.32
C PRO A 363 33.11 -2.23 -7.52
N LYS A 364 32.67 -2.61 -6.31
CA LYS A 364 33.46 -3.41 -5.36
C LYS A 364 34.08 -4.67 -5.99
N PRO A 365 33.37 -5.45 -6.84
CA PRO A 365 33.96 -6.65 -7.46
C PRO A 365 35.09 -6.35 -8.46
N LEU A 366 35.14 -5.14 -9.02
CA LEU A 366 36.09 -4.76 -10.07
C LEU A 366 37.34 -4.06 -9.52
N GLN A 367 37.34 -3.63 -8.26
CA GLN A 367 38.43 -2.84 -7.65
C GLN A 367 39.81 -3.51 -7.77
N TRP A 368 39.85 -4.85 -7.82
CA TRP A 368 41.09 -5.64 -7.93
C TRP A 368 41.42 -6.10 -9.36
N GLN A 369 40.54 -5.81 -10.32
CA GLN A 369 40.66 -6.27 -11.71
C GLN A 369 41.08 -5.15 -12.67
N VAL A 370 40.83 -3.89 -12.30
CA VAL A 370 41.09 -2.72 -13.14
C VAL A 370 42.47 -2.13 -12.88
N ASN A 371 43.04 -1.48 -13.90
CA ASN A 371 44.26 -0.70 -13.72
C ASN A 371 43.92 0.69 -13.19
N MET A 372 44.05 0.89 -11.87
CA MET A 372 43.70 2.14 -11.22
C MET A 372 44.43 3.37 -11.76
N ALA A 373 45.69 3.23 -12.20
CA ALA A 373 46.45 4.35 -12.78
C ALA A 373 45.90 4.76 -14.15
N THR A 374 45.46 3.80 -14.96
CA THR A 374 44.78 4.06 -16.23
C THR A 374 43.45 4.78 -15.99
N ILE A 375 42.64 4.27 -15.05
CA ILE A 375 41.35 4.87 -14.69
C ILE A 375 41.54 6.30 -14.18
N GLU A 376 42.54 6.56 -13.33
CA GLU A 376 42.84 7.91 -12.81
C GLU A 376 43.16 8.90 -13.94
N SER A 377 44.02 8.48 -14.89
CA SER A 377 44.37 9.29 -16.06
C SER A 377 43.16 9.60 -16.94
N LEU A 378 42.34 8.59 -17.25
CA LEU A 378 41.13 8.74 -18.05
C LEU A 378 40.08 9.59 -17.34
N MET A 379 39.89 9.39 -16.03
CA MET A 379 38.97 10.20 -15.23
C MET A 379 39.38 11.68 -15.24
N GLY A 380 40.68 11.97 -15.19
CA GLY A 380 41.20 13.33 -15.34
C GLY A 380 40.90 13.95 -16.71
N GLN A 381 40.86 13.15 -17.79
CA GLN A 381 40.45 13.59 -19.12
C GLN A 381 38.94 13.90 -19.15
N GLU A 382 38.12 13.01 -18.62
CA GLU A 382 36.66 13.18 -18.53
C GLU A 382 36.28 14.41 -17.71
N LEU A 383 36.94 14.65 -16.56
CA LEU A 383 36.70 15.85 -15.74
C LEU A 383 37.03 17.15 -16.48
N ARG A 384 37.99 17.15 -17.41
CA ARG A 384 38.28 18.32 -18.26
C ARG A 384 37.20 18.54 -19.30
N GLN A 385 36.64 17.48 -19.87
CA GLN A 385 35.54 17.58 -20.84
C GLN A 385 34.24 18.05 -20.19
N LEU A 386 33.97 17.58 -18.97
CA LEU A 386 32.78 17.91 -18.18
C LEU A 386 32.90 19.24 -17.42
N GLN A 387 33.86 20.11 -17.78
CA GLN A 387 34.03 21.40 -17.13
C GLN A 387 32.75 22.25 -17.28
N GLY A 388 32.23 22.72 -16.15
CA GLY A 388 31.01 23.54 -16.10
C GLY A 388 29.73 22.75 -15.87
N HIS A 389 29.76 21.41 -15.90
CA HIS A 389 28.61 20.59 -15.52
C HIS A 389 28.23 20.82 -14.05
N SER A 390 26.95 21.05 -13.81
CA SER A 390 26.38 21.10 -12.47
C SER A 390 26.32 19.70 -11.83
N PRO A 391 26.25 19.59 -10.50
CA PRO A 391 26.06 18.32 -9.82
C PRO A 391 24.79 17.58 -10.30
N GLN A 392 23.73 18.31 -10.64
CA GLN A 392 22.48 17.72 -11.13
C GLN A 392 22.62 17.16 -12.55
N GLU A 393 23.27 17.88 -13.46
CA GLU A 393 23.58 17.36 -14.81
C GLU A 393 24.49 16.14 -14.75
N ALA A 394 25.44 16.10 -13.80
CA ALA A 394 26.27 14.94 -13.57
C ALA A 394 25.47 13.74 -13.04
N GLN A 395 24.45 13.95 -12.18
CA GLN A 395 23.54 12.88 -11.75
C GLN A 395 22.73 12.32 -12.93
N ILE A 396 22.18 13.21 -13.77
CA ILE A 396 21.41 12.82 -14.96
C ILE A 396 22.28 12.01 -15.92
N SER A 397 23.45 12.54 -16.28
CA SER A 397 24.40 11.88 -17.18
C SER A 397 24.85 10.51 -16.63
N PHE A 398 24.99 10.38 -15.31
CA PHE A 398 25.33 9.10 -14.68
C PHE A 398 24.19 8.09 -14.83
N ILE A 399 22.94 8.50 -14.60
CA ILE A 399 21.76 7.64 -14.79
C ILE A 399 21.67 7.20 -16.25
N GLU A 400 21.83 8.13 -17.20
CA GLU A 400 21.80 7.84 -18.63
C GLU A 400 22.91 6.87 -19.05
N ALA A 401 24.15 7.10 -18.61
CA ALA A 401 25.27 6.22 -18.94
C ALA A 401 25.11 4.81 -18.34
N THR A 402 24.57 4.70 -17.12
CA THR A 402 24.31 3.41 -16.46
C THR A 402 23.06 2.72 -16.99
N SER A 403 22.12 3.43 -17.62
CA SER A 403 20.95 2.84 -18.29
C SER A 403 21.31 1.90 -19.44
N GLN A 404 22.51 2.06 -19.99
CA GLN A 404 23.05 1.23 -21.07
C GLN A 404 23.75 -0.04 -20.55
N LEU A 405 23.89 -0.20 -19.24
CA LEU A 405 24.55 -1.36 -18.65
C LEU A 405 23.59 -2.57 -18.58
N PRO A 406 24.12 -3.81 -18.66
CA PRO A 406 23.30 -5.00 -18.47
C PRO A 406 22.70 -5.01 -17.06
N LEU A 407 21.50 -5.60 -16.94
CA LEU A 407 20.69 -5.60 -15.71
C LEU A 407 20.18 -4.25 -15.24
N PHE A 408 20.40 -3.15 -15.96
CA PHE A 408 19.62 -1.95 -15.69
C PHE A 408 18.11 -2.26 -15.80
N GLY A 409 17.33 -1.76 -14.86
CA GLY A 409 15.91 -2.04 -14.79
C GLY A 409 15.53 -3.34 -14.05
N TYR A 410 16.50 -4.11 -13.58
CA TYR A 410 16.24 -5.32 -12.79
C TYR A 410 16.54 -5.10 -11.31
N THR A 411 15.76 -5.74 -10.45
CA THR A 411 16.15 -5.98 -9.05
C THR A 411 17.11 -7.16 -9.03
N VAL A 412 18.37 -6.90 -8.65
CA VAL A 412 19.46 -7.88 -8.78
C VAL A 412 19.86 -8.51 -7.46
N TYR A 413 19.97 -9.84 -7.47
CA TYR A 413 20.41 -10.69 -6.38
C TYR A 413 21.67 -11.48 -6.78
N VAL A 414 22.52 -11.79 -5.81
CA VAL A 414 23.68 -12.66 -6.03
C VAL A 414 23.29 -14.09 -5.67
N VAL A 415 23.43 -15.00 -6.64
CA VAL A 415 23.12 -16.43 -6.47
C VAL A 415 24.42 -17.20 -6.39
N LEU A 416 24.60 -17.98 -5.33
CA LEU A 416 25.82 -18.72 -5.07
C LEU A 416 25.86 -20.05 -5.81
N ARG A 417 24.73 -20.77 -5.83
CA ARG A 417 24.59 -22.11 -6.45
C ARG A 417 23.26 -22.25 -7.17
N VAL A 418 23.26 -23.05 -8.24
CA VAL A 418 22.08 -23.36 -9.04
C VAL A 418 22.06 -24.84 -9.42
N SER A 419 20.90 -25.46 -9.30
CA SER A 419 20.67 -26.91 -9.49
C SER A 419 21.06 -27.53 -10.85
N LYS A 420 20.75 -26.83 -11.95
CA LYS A 420 20.78 -27.36 -13.32
C LYS A 420 21.96 -26.85 -14.15
N LEU A 421 22.75 -25.93 -13.58
CA LEU A 421 23.78 -25.19 -14.28
C LEU A 421 25.07 -25.26 -13.47
N VAL A 422 26.13 -25.78 -14.07
CA VAL A 422 27.46 -25.68 -13.49
C VAL A 422 27.91 -24.24 -13.68
N LEU A 423 27.78 -23.43 -12.63
CA LEU A 423 28.26 -22.07 -12.64
C LEU A 423 29.77 -22.04 -12.35
N PRO A 424 30.56 -21.24 -13.08
CA PRO A 424 31.99 -21.06 -12.79
C PRO A 424 32.24 -20.30 -11.47
N GLY A 425 31.20 -19.65 -10.94
CA GLY A 425 31.20 -18.90 -9.68
C GLY A 425 29.81 -18.32 -9.38
N PRO A 426 29.67 -17.40 -8.43
CA PRO A 426 28.40 -16.74 -8.13
C PRO A 426 27.82 -16.04 -9.37
N ALA A 427 26.53 -16.23 -9.63
CA ALA A 427 25.78 -15.61 -10.72
C ALA A 427 24.97 -14.40 -10.25
N LEU A 428 24.55 -13.55 -11.21
CA LEU A 428 23.60 -12.48 -10.95
C LEU A 428 22.21 -12.87 -11.44
N LEU A 429 21.23 -12.78 -10.55
CA LEU A 429 19.82 -12.96 -10.86
C LEU A 429 19.16 -11.59 -10.99
N GLY A 430 18.66 -11.28 -12.17
CA GLY A 430 17.83 -10.11 -12.42
C GLY A 430 16.34 -10.47 -12.34
N LEU A 431 15.58 -9.72 -11.57
CA LEU A 431 14.12 -9.82 -11.48
C LEU A 431 13.45 -8.52 -11.91
N ASN A 432 12.51 -8.59 -12.85
CA ASN A 432 11.58 -7.50 -13.17
C ASN A 432 10.14 -8.03 -13.27
N ARG A 433 9.18 -7.19 -13.66
CA ARG A 433 7.75 -7.57 -13.77
C ARG A 433 7.46 -8.69 -14.78
N SER A 434 8.38 -8.94 -15.72
CA SER A 434 8.14 -9.89 -16.81
C SER A 434 8.95 -11.18 -16.67
N HIS A 435 10.20 -11.09 -16.22
CA HIS A 435 11.15 -12.19 -16.26
C HIS A 435 12.05 -12.23 -15.02
N LEU A 436 12.44 -13.45 -14.68
CA LEU A 436 13.60 -13.77 -13.86
C LEU A 436 14.70 -14.29 -14.79
N ILE A 437 15.86 -13.64 -14.79
CA ILE A 437 17.02 -14.02 -15.59
C ILE A 437 18.23 -14.31 -14.73
N LEU A 438 19.05 -15.28 -15.13
CA LEU A 438 20.35 -15.58 -14.53
C LEU A 438 21.45 -15.25 -15.55
N MET A 439 22.42 -14.46 -15.13
CA MET A 439 23.57 -14.09 -15.96
C MET A 439 24.89 -14.40 -15.27
N ASP A 440 25.86 -14.85 -16.07
CA ASP A 440 27.24 -15.03 -15.64
C ASP A 440 27.96 -13.66 -15.58
N PRO A 441 28.48 -13.22 -14.43
CA PRO A 441 29.05 -11.88 -14.28
C PRO A 441 30.29 -11.65 -15.15
N SER A 442 31.09 -12.70 -15.37
CA SER A 442 32.37 -12.61 -16.07
C SER A 442 32.20 -12.57 -17.60
N SER A 443 31.37 -13.46 -18.15
CA SER A 443 31.13 -13.53 -19.60
C SER A 443 29.96 -12.69 -20.08
N GLN A 444 29.16 -12.16 -19.15
CA GLN A 444 27.90 -11.46 -19.42
C GLN A 444 26.88 -12.26 -20.24
N LYS A 445 26.99 -13.60 -20.20
CA LYS A 445 26.07 -14.49 -20.92
C LYS A 445 24.83 -14.79 -20.09
N LEU A 446 23.69 -14.80 -20.77
CA LEU A 446 22.42 -15.28 -20.23
C LEU A 446 22.49 -16.80 -20.04
N CYS A 447 22.37 -17.25 -18.80
CA CYS A 447 22.38 -18.66 -18.42
C CYS A 447 20.96 -19.26 -18.40
N CYS A 448 19.98 -18.49 -17.94
CA CYS A 448 18.59 -18.93 -17.82
C CYS A 448 17.65 -17.72 -17.88
N SER A 449 16.45 -17.91 -18.45
CA SER A 449 15.36 -16.95 -18.43
C SER A 449 14.05 -17.68 -18.15
N ILE A 450 13.29 -17.18 -17.19
CA ILE A 450 11.99 -17.71 -16.76
C ILE A 450 11.02 -16.55 -16.80
N ALA A 451 9.96 -16.65 -17.60
CA ALA A 451 8.89 -15.67 -17.57
C ALA A 451 8.11 -15.82 -16.26
N LEU A 452 7.82 -14.70 -15.58
CA LEU A 452 7.12 -14.75 -14.29
C LEU A 452 5.73 -15.37 -14.42
N LYS A 453 5.03 -15.12 -15.53
CA LYS A 453 3.73 -15.74 -15.83
C LYS A 453 3.73 -17.28 -15.91
N ASP A 454 4.90 -17.88 -16.17
CA ASP A 454 5.03 -19.34 -16.28
C ASP A 454 5.36 -19.98 -14.91
N LEU A 455 5.52 -19.16 -13.87
CA LEU A 455 5.84 -19.61 -12.53
C LEU A 455 4.58 -20.20 -11.87
N GLN A 456 4.70 -21.41 -11.35
CA GLN A 456 3.59 -22.15 -10.74
C GLN A 456 3.70 -22.24 -9.22
N ARG A 457 4.93 -22.36 -8.70
CA ARG A 457 5.15 -22.53 -7.25
C ARG A 457 6.50 -22.01 -6.80
N LEU A 458 6.51 -21.41 -5.61
CA LEU A 458 7.70 -20.99 -4.88
C LEU A 458 7.80 -21.79 -3.58
N ARG A 459 8.98 -22.29 -3.26
CA ARG A 459 9.24 -22.95 -1.97
C ARG A 459 10.57 -22.50 -1.40
N LEU A 460 10.53 -21.89 -0.22
CA LEU A 460 11.74 -21.59 0.54
C LEU A 460 12.33 -22.89 1.07
N LEU A 461 13.64 -23.04 0.94
CA LEU A 461 14.39 -24.19 1.40
C LEU A 461 15.28 -23.78 2.57
N SER A 462 15.36 -24.64 3.58
CA SER A 462 16.35 -24.50 4.64
C SER A 462 17.78 -24.58 4.06
N PRO A 463 18.75 -23.92 4.70
CA PRO A 463 20.16 -24.07 4.36
C PRO A 463 20.59 -25.53 4.26
N LEU A 464 21.45 -25.83 3.28
CA LEU A 464 22.07 -27.16 3.13
C LEU A 464 23.10 -27.45 4.23
N GLU A 465 23.70 -26.39 4.78
CA GLU A 465 24.73 -26.40 5.82
C GLU A 465 24.22 -25.56 7.00
N GLU A 466 24.58 -25.88 8.25
CA GLU A 466 24.02 -25.22 9.46
C GLU A 466 24.15 -23.68 9.46
N GLU A 467 25.22 -23.15 8.85
CA GLU A 467 25.45 -21.70 8.70
C GLU A 467 25.35 -21.24 7.23
N GLY A 468 24.81 -22.08 6.35
CA GLY A 468 24.69 -21.80 4.93
C GLY A 468 23.56 -20.82 4.59
N PRO A 469 23.57 -20.25 3.38
CA PRO A 469 22.45 -19.45 2.90
C PRO A 469 21.22 -20.33 2.64
N PRO A 470 20.00 -19.79 2.79
CA PRO A 470 18.78 -20.49 2.40
C PRO A 470 18.69 -20.68 0.88
N GLY A 471 17.82 -21.60 0.47
CA GLY A 471 17.51 -21.83 -0.93
C GLY A 471 16.12 -21.33 -1.32
N LEU A 472 15.90 -21.07 -2.59
CA LEU A 472 14.58 -20.85 -3.19
C LEU A 472 14.38 -21.81 -4.36
N GLU A 473 13.36 -22.66 -4.27
CA GLU A 473 12.91 -23.53 -5.34
C GLU A 473 11.79 -22.86 -6.15
N LEU A 474 11.98 -22.82 -7.46
CA LEU A 474 11.08 -22.27 -8.45
C LEU A 474 10.55 -23.42 -9.31
N ASN A 475 9.24 -23.62 -9.33
CA ASN A 475 8.58 -24.52 -10.28
C ASN A 475 7.88 -23.68 -11.35
N TYR A 476 8.14 -23.96 -12.62
CA TYR A 476 7.68 -23.17 -13.76
C TYR A 476 7.45 -24.04 -15.00
N GLY A 477 6.78 -23.49 -16.01
CA GLY A 477 6.46 -24.18 -17.27
C GLY A 477 5.00 -24.57 -17.36
N LEU A 478 4.66 -25.47 -18.30
CA LEU A 478 3.29 -25.96 -18.47
C LEU A 478 2.99 -27.06 -17.44
N ALA A 479 1.71 -27.24 -17.08
CA ALA A 479 1.28 -28.29 -16.15
C ALA A 479 1.71 -29.70 -16.60
N ASP A 480 1.75 -29.93 -17.92
CA ASP A 480 2.14 -31.21 -18.52
C ASP A 480 3.66 -31.40 -18.65
N SER A 481 4.45 -30.35 -18.41
CA SER A 481 5.92 -30.38 -18.48
C SER A 481 6.55 -29.42 -17.46
N PRO A 482 6.36 -29.68 -16.15
CA PRO A 482 6.88 -28.80 -15.12
C PRO A 482 8.41 -28.86 -15.10
N GLN A 483 9.03 -27.70 -14.91
CA GLN A 483 10.45 -27.54 -14.69
C GLN A 483 10.70 -27.01 -13.29
N THR A 484 11.73 -27.54 -12.63
CA THR A 484 12.17 -27.05 -11.32
C THR A 484 13.58 -26.50 -11.42
N ILE A 485 13.85 -25.38 -10.76
CA ILE A 485 15.21 -24.88 -10.52
C ILE A 485 15.28 -24.44 -9.05
N TRP A 486 16.36 -24.80 -8.36
CA TRP A 486 16.64 -24.24 -7.04
C TRP A 486 17.85 -23.31 -7.11
N LEU A 487 17.78 -22.24 -6.31
CA LEU A 487 18.74 -21.16 -6.22
C LEU A 487 19.22 -21.03 -4.77
N GLU A 488 20.52 -20.95 -4.54
CA GLU A 488 21.05 -20.63 -3.21
C GLU A 488 21.46 -19.17 -3.12
N LEU A 489 20.90 -18.45 -2.16
CA LEU A 489 21.22 -17.04 -1.98
C LEU A 489 20.88 -16.57 -0.56
N PRO A 490 21.67 -15.66 0.02
CA PRO A 490 21.37 -15.09 1.35
C PRO A 490 19.99 -14.45 1.43
N GLN A 491 19.54 -13.79 0.36
CA GLN A 491 18.27 -13.06 0.28
C GLN A 491 17.11 -13.91 -0.27
N ALA A 492 17.10 -15.23 -0.08
CA ALA A 492 16.07 -16.11 -0.68
C ALA A 492 14.64 -15.70 -0.27
N GLN A 493 14.46 -15.28 0.98
CA GLN A 493 13.16 -14.83 1.49
C GLN A 493 12.73 -13.48 0.88
N GLU A 494 13.64 -12.51 0.74
CA GLU A 494 13.35 -11.23 0.08
C GLU A 494 13.00 -11.44 -1.40
N LEU A 495 13.75 -12.32 -2.09
CA LEU A 495 13.47 -12.70 -3.46
C LEU A 495 12.07 -13.34 -3.59
N GLN A 496 11.74 -14.30 -2.73
CA GLN A 496 10.41 -14.92 -2.73
C GLN A 496 9.30 -13.87 -2.56
N ASN A 497 9.41 -13.01 -1.56
CA ASN A 497 8.41 -11.97 -1.28
C ASN A 497 8.27 -10.99 -2.45
N THR A 498 9.38 -10.66 -3.11
CA THR A 498 9.40 -9.73 -4.26
C THR A 498 8.80 -10.38 -5.51
N ILE A 499 9.07 -11.66 -5.77
CA ILE A 499 8.41 -12.40 -6.86
C ILE A 499 6.90 -12.44 -6.63
N ILE A 500 6.45 -12.80 -5.41
CA ILE A 500 5.02 -12.85 -5.08
C ILE A 500 4.37 -11.48 -5.32
N PHE A 501 5.00 -10.40 -4.84
CA PHE A 501 4.49 -9.05 -5.03
C PHE A 501 4.36 -8.66 -6.52
N LEU A 502 5.33 -9.03 -7.36
CA LEU A 502 5.28 -8.73 -8.80
C LEU A 502 4.28 -9.60 -9.57
N LEU A 503 3.93 -10.80 -9.07
CA LEU A 503 2.92 -11.67 -9.67
C LEU A 503 1.49 -11.21 -9.38
N ASP A 504 1.25 -10.65 -8.19
CA ASP A 504 -0.09 -10.37 -7.64
C ASP A 504 -0.83 -9.24 -8.38
N ASP A 505 -0.13 -8.39 -9.15
CA ASP A 505 -0.78 -7.42 -10.06
C ASP A 505 -1.51 -8.09 -11.25
N SER A 506 -1.19 -9.36 -11.53
CA SER A 506 -1.78 -10.10 -12.65
C SER A 506 -2.77 -11.19 -12.24
N ILE A 507 -2.80 -11.58 -10.96
CA ILE A 507 -3.58 -12.73 -10.48
C ILE A 507 -4.13 -12.42 -9.09
N SER A 508 -5.17 -11.59 -9.03
CA SER A 508 -6.02 -11.54 -7.84
C SER A 508 -6.69 -12.90 -7.67
N SER A 509 -6.48 -13.52 -6.51
CA SER A 509 -7.07 -14.78 -6.01
C SER A 509 -6.39 -16.08 -6.47
N THR A 510 -5.91 -16.83 -5.47
CA THR A 510 -5.40 -18.22 -5.49
C THR A 510 -3.91 -18.45 -5.77
N TRP A 511 -3.06 -18.07 -4.80
CA TRP A 511 -1.74 -18.71 -4.61
C TRP A 511 -1.80 -19.68 -3.41
N PRO A 512 -1.81 -21.00 -3.63
CA PRO A 512 -1.76 -21.97 -2.54
C PRO A 512 -0.30 -22.13 -2.09
N GLY A 513 0.08 -21.45 -1.01
CA GLY A 513 1.41 -21.57 -0.41
C GLY A 513 1.76 -20.63 0.75
N LEU A 514 0.82 -19.78 1.20
CA LEU A 514 1.01 -18.85 2.32
C LEU A 514 0.52 -19.41 3.67
N ASN A 515 0.61 -20.73 3.87
CA ASN A 515 0.41 -21.35 5.19
C ASN A 515 1.74 -21.61 5.86
#